data_AF-A0A7V6LGC2-F1
#
_entry.id   AF-A0A7V6LGC2-F1
#
_cell.length_a   1.000
_cell.length_b   1.000
_cell.length_c   1.000
_cell.angle_alpha   90.00
_cell.angle_beta   90.00
_cell.angle_gamma   90.00
#
_symmetry.space_group_name_H-M   'P 1'
#
loop_
_entity.id
_entity.type
_entity.pdbx_description
1 polymer ?
#
loop_
_entity_poly.entity_id
_entity_poly.type
_entity_poly.pdbx_seq_one_letter_code
_entity_poly.pdbx_strand_id
1 'polypeptide(L)'
;MNNHPRIMFRLAALATFLPLLLVAKVPEEARLRAASEALLQTPLSVPNLHILSEYVRNSDNPPALRSRAMAAYAMALLLQGNTNNFVRAQQAHRAAYPDDAQLIPLTAEHYSVPCDACNGTGRREKAVCPQCFGRGSQFQLSPLVAQTYQKRLGEIVAQCRENAEYAEKFREATKTSHDDKQIELLQALTNSYPHRTDLAPAIALLDDALAKREVRLRAAQEQEERRRIEREVAALKVLAQGPDRPRAIRELRTYLAAHPNVAPALELQAVLDELVAKEEQQQRLKKIGIGLAVLTGCLFLISVIRFFSFSRRTSSSSGPLPGMDKIDKADFTDPLSLTAQDSLTRAKYKTARIPREEAGVED
;
A
#
# COMPACT_ATOMS: atom_id res chain seq x y z
N MET A 1 -30.39 -8.79 1.34
CA MET A 1 -28.93 -8.81 1.51
C MET A 1 -28.60 -8.15 2.85
N ASN A 2 -28.63 -8.92 3.94
CA ASN A 2 -28.31 -8.41 5.28
C ASN A 2 -26.92 -8.90 5.66
N ASN A 3 -25.89 -8.14 5.28
CA ASN A 3 -24.52 -8.34 5.77
C ASN A 3 -24.47 -7.88 7.22
N HIS A 4 -24.54 -8.81 8.16
CA HIS A 4 -24.45 -8.48 9.58
C HIS A 4 -22.99 -8.15 9.97
N PRO A 5 -22.70 -6.90 10.40
CA PRO A 5 -21.36 -6.49 10.85
C PRO A 5 -20.87 -7.28 12.07
N ARG A 6 -21.78 -7.96 12.79
CA ARG A 6 -21.46 -8.85 13.92
C ARG A 6 -20.73 -10.14 13.52
N ILE A 7 -20.90 -10.61 12.28
CA ILE A 7 -20.22 -11.84 11.80
C ILE A 7 -18.76 -11.53 11.46
N MET A 8 -18.51 -10.39 10.78
CA MET A 8 -17.14 -9.94 10.51
C MET A 8 -16.38 -9.59 11.79
N PHE A 9 -17.04 -8.99 12.79
CA PHE A 9 -16.40 -8.71 14.08
C PHE A 9 -16.07 -9.99 14.88
N ARG A 10 -16.91 -11.03 14.79
CA ARG A 10 -16.65 -12.33 15.45
C ARG A 10 -15.53 -13.11 14.76
N LEU A 11 -15.42 -13.03 13.44
CA LEU A 11 -14.30 -13.63 12.68
C LEU A 11 -12.99 -12.89 12.93
N ALA A 12 -12.99 -11.55 12.98
CA ALA A 12 -11.81 -10.76 13.32
C ALA A 12 -11.36 -10.96 14.77
N ALA A 13 -12.30 -11.14 15.71
CA ALA A 13 -11.98 -11.49 17.10
C ALA A 13 -11.43 -12.92 17.22
N LEU A 14 -11.99 -13.91 16.49
CA LEU A 14 -11.44 -15.26 16.45
C LEU A 14 -10.04 -15.30 15.81
N ALA A 15 -9.80 -14.51 14.77
CA ALA A 15 -8.51 -14.40 14.09
C ALA A 15 -7.42 -13.72 14.94
N THR A 16 -7.80 -12.92 15.94
CA THR A 16 -6.85 -12.23 16.84
C THR A 16 -6.63 -12.98 18.15
N PHE A 17 -7.65 -13.63 18.72
CA PHE A 17 -7.53 -14.33 20.01
C PHE A 17 -6.98 -15.76 19.91
N LEU A 18 -7.28 -16.50 18.83
CA LEU A 18 -6.75 -17.85 18.64
C LEU A 18 -5.22 -17.92 18.45
N PRO A 19 -4.56 -17.02 17.68
CA PRO A 19 -3.11 -17.03 17.59
C PRO A 19 -2.42 -16.67 18.91
N LEU A 20 -3.02 -15.81 19.74
CA LEU A 20 -2.50 -15.47 21.07
C LEU A 20 -2.54 -16.67 22.03
N LEU A 21 -3.54 -17.56 21.91
CA LEU A 21 -3.64 -18.77 22.74
C LEU A 21 -2.59 -19.84 22.39
N LEU A 22 -2.27 -20.00 21.11
CA LEU A 22 -1.17 -20.87 20.66
C LEU A 22 0.18 -20.32 21.13
N VAL A 23 0.33 -19.00 21.07
CA VAL A 23 1.53 -18.28 21.46
C VAL A 23 1.75 -18.26 22.99
N ALA A 24 0.70 -18.16 23.81
CA ALA A 24 0.81 -18.15 25.27
C ALA A 24 1.37 -19.46 25.86
N LYS A 25 1.34 -20.56 25.10
CA LYS A 25 1.68 -21.92 25.57
C LYS A 25 3.08 -22.42 25.17
N VAL A 26 3.88 -21.60 24.50
CA VAL A 26 5.33 -21.85 24.28
C VAL A 26 6.08 -22.27 25.56
N PRO A 27 5.94 -21.57 26.71
CA PRO A 27 6.65 -21.98 27.93
C PRO A 27 6.17 -23.35 28.45
N GLU A 28 4.93 -23.74 28.16
CA GLU A 28 4.39 -25.03 28.57
C GLU A 28 4.96 -26.19 27.74
N GLU A 29 5.05 -26.03 26.41
CA GLU A 29 5.68 -27.01 25.52
C GLU A 29 7.18 -27.18 25.82
N ALA A 30 7.88 -26.09 26.11
CA ALA A 30 9.31 -26.14 26.48
C ALA A 30 9.55 -26.88 27.80
N ARG A 31 8.72 -26.64 28.82
CA ARG A 31 8.82 -27.32 30.12
C ARG A 31 8.43 -28.80 30.02
N LEU A 32 7.40 -29.15 29.24
CA LEU A 32 7.03 -30.53 28.97
C LEU A 32 8.15 -31.29 28.23
N ARG A 33 8.77 -30.65 27.23
CA ARG A 33 9.94 -31.18 26.50
C ARG A 33 11.07 -31.49 27.49
N ALA A 34 11.48 -30.52 28.29
CA ALA A 34 12.60 -30.68 29.23
C ALA A 34 12.35 -31.83 30.23
N ALA A 35 11.14 -31.95 30.76
CA ALA A 35 10.78 -33.04 31.67
C ALA A 35 10.81 -34.40 30.96
N SER A 36 10.32 -34.49 29.74
CA SER A 36 10.27 -35.73 28.95
C SER A 36 11.68 -36.16 28.49
N GLU A 37 12.52 -35.21 28.08
CA GLU A 37 13.91 -35.43 27.69
C GLU A 37 14.75 -35.90 28.88
N ALA A 38 14.54 -35.31 30.05
CA ALA A 38 15.20 -35.75 31.28
C ALA A 38 14.73 -37.13 31.75
N LEU A 39 13.49 -37.55 31.47
CA LEU A 39 13.00 -38.90 31.76
C LEU A 39 13.51 -39.96 30.78
N LEU A 40 13.84 -39.57 29.54
CA LEU A 40 14.55 -40.45 28.60
C LEU A 40 15.97 -40.77 29.09
N GLN A 41 16.66 -39.76 29.63
CA GLN A 41 18.04 -39.91 30.13
C GLN A 41 18.06 -40.55 31.52
N THR A 42 17.15 -40.12 32.41
CA THR A 42 17.08 -40.54 33.81
C THR A 42 15.63 -40.91 34.14
N PRO A 43 15.23 -42.18 33.92
CA PRO A 43 13.85 -42.59 34.12
C PRO A 43 13.39 -42.43 35.57
N LEU A 44 14.27 -42.40 36.58
CA LEU A 44 13.92 -42.31 38.01
C LEU A 44 13.71 -40.89 38.55
N SER A 45 13.59 -39.87 37.70
CA SER A 45 13.45 -38.48 38.15
C SER A 45 12.03 -38.18 38.67
N VAL A 46 11.86 -38.26 39.99
CA VAL A 46 10.66 -37.82 40.72
C VAL A 46 10.21 -36.39 40.35
N PRO A 47 11.10 -35.36 40.30
CA PRO A 47 10.66 -34.01 39.94
C PRO A 47 10.11 -33.92 38.52
N ASN A 48 10.66 -34.67 37.56
CA ASN A 48 10.16 -34.66 36.19
C ASN A 48 8.83 -35.40 36.05
N LEU A 49 8.62 -36.49 36.79
CA LEU A 49 7.31 -37.14 36.90
C LEU A 49 6.27 -36.20 37.51
N HIS A 50 6.66 -35.40 38.49
CA HIS A 50 5.75 -34.42 39.10
C HIS A 50 5.30 -33.38 38.08
N ILE A 51 6.23 -32.83 37.28
CA ILE A 51 5.92 -31.90 36.20
C ILE A 51 4.88 -32.51 35.24
N LEU A 52 5.09 -33.75 34.76
CA LEU A 52 4.11 -34.42 33.90
C LEU A 52 2.75 -34.56 34.59
N SER A 53 2.73 -34.92 35.86
CA SER A 53 1.49 -35.05 36.63
C SER A 53 0.75 -33.72 36.82
N GLU A 54 1.47 -32.60 36.99
CA GLU A 54 0.90 -31.25 37.03
C GLU A 54 0.22 -30.91 35.70
N TYR A 55 0.88 -31.21 34.58
CA TYR A 55 0.31 -30.99 33.25
C TYR A 55 -1.00 -31.74 33.04
N VAL A 56 -1.07 -33.00 33.48
CA VAL A 56 -2.28 -33.83 33.36
C VAL A 56 -3.44 -33.27 34.20
N ARG A 57 -3.14 -32.75 35.40
CA ARG A 57 -4.14 -32.27 36.37
C ARG A 57 -4.64 -30.86 36.08
N ASN A 58 -3.81 -30.01 35.49
CA ASN A 58 -4.20 -28.64 35.18
C ASN A 58 -5.17 -28.60 33.98
N SER A 59 -6.40 -28.15 34.24
CA SER A 59 -7.48 -28.06 33.24
C SER A 59 -7.27 -26.95 32.20
N ASP A 60 -6.41 -25.97 32.49
CA ASP A 60 -6.13 -24.84 31.59
C ASP A 60 -5.24 -25.26 30.41
N ASN A 61 -4.53 -26.38 30.58
CA ASN A 61 -3.73 -26.99 29.53
C ASN A 61 -4.62 -27.54 28.41
N PRO A 62 -4.21 -27.38 27.14
CA PRO A 62 -5.00 -27.87 26.02
C PRO A 62 -5.06 -29.41 26.04
N PRO A 63 -6.16 -30.03 25.59
CA PRO A 63 -6.34 -31.48 25.64
C PRO A 63 -5.18 -32.27 25.00
N ALA A 64 -4.63 -31.78 23.89
CA ALA A 64 -3.51 -32.41 23.20
C ALA A 64 -2.19 -32.40 24.01
N LEU A 65 -1.94 -31.35 24.80
CA LEU A 65 -0.77 -31.29 25.70
C LEU A 65 -0.97 -32.21 26.89
N ARG A 66 -2.18 -32.22 27.48
CA ARG A 66 -2.54 -33.09 28.60
C ARG A 66 -2.43 -34.57 28.21
N SER A 67 -2.91 -34.94 27.03
CA SER A 67 -2.78 -36.31 26.51
C SER A 67 -1.31 -36.71 26.37
N ARG A 68 -0.46 -35.87 25.74
CA ARG A 68 0.99 -36.12 25.62
C ARG A 68 1.68 -36.26 26.96
N ALA A 69 1.40 -35.37 27.91
CA ALA A 69 1.96 -35.44 29.26
C ALA A 69 1.54 -36.72 29.98
N MET A 70 0.28 -37.15 29.81
CA MET A 70 -0.26 -38.36 30.43
C MET A 70 0.35 -39.63 29.81
N ALA A 71 0.51 -39.67 28.49
CA ALA A 71 1.17 -40.75 27.80
C ALA A 71 2.65 -40.85 28.21
N ALA A 72 3.38 -39.73 28.22
CA ALA A 72 4.76 -39.68 28.68
C ALA A 72 4.91 -40.13 30.14
N TYR A 73 3.97 -39.71 31.00
CA TYR A 73 3.93 -40.11 32.41
C TYR A 73 3.73 -41.62 32.56
N ALA A 74 2.77 -42.20 31.83
CA ALA A 74 2.51 -43.64 31.84
C ALA A 74 3.73 -44.43 31.32
N MET A 75 4.32 -44.02 30.20
CA MET A 75 5.51 -44.67 29.64
C MET A 75 6.68 -44.65 30.63
N ALA A 76 6.94 -43.50 31.26
CA ALA A 76 8.01 -43.36 32.26
C ALA A 76 7.77 -44.26 33.48
N LEU A 77 6.54 -44.33 33.99
CA LEU A 77 6.19 -45.22 35.10
C LEU A 77 6.44 -46.70 34.78
N LEU A 78 6.09 -47.15 33.57
CA LEU A 78 6.33 -48.53 33.17
C LEU A 78 7.83 -48.83 33.03
N LEU A 79 8.60 -47.91 32.44
CA LEU A 79 10.05 -48.04 32.31
C LEU A 79 10.77 -48.08 33.67
N GLN A 80 10.18 -47.51 34.72
CA GLN A 80 10.68 -47.60 36.11
C GLN A 80 10.23 -48.87 36.85
N GLY A 81 9.39 -49.71 36.26
CA GLY A 81 8.80 -50.88 36.94
C GLY A 81 7.64 -50.56 37.86
N ASN A 82 7.06 -49.35 37.79
CA ASN A 82 5.89 -48.96 38.57
C ASN A 82 4.58 -49.37 37.86
N THR A 83 4.32 -50.66 37.83
CA THR A 83 3.20 -51.27 37.09
C THR A 83 1.83 -50.83 37.59
N ASN A 84 1.65 -50.66 38.91
CA ASN A 84 0.38 -50.24 39.50
C ASN A 84 -0.03 -48.84 39.04
N ASN A 85 0.91 -47.88 39.06
CA ASN A 85 0.63 -46.52 38.61
C ASN A 85 0.53 -46.46 37.09
N PHE A 86 1.29 -47.27 36.36
CA PHE A 86 1.15 -47.40 34.91
C PHE A 86 -0.27 -47.83 34.52
N VAL A 87 -0.81 -48.90 35.11
CA VAL A 87 -2.16 -49.40 34.79
C VAL A 87 -3.21 -48.31 35.04
N ARG A 88 -3.11 -47.60 36.16
CA ARG A 88 -4.01 -46.46 36.46
C ARG A 88 -3.89 -45.34 35.44
N ALA A 89 -2.66 -44.96 35.08
CA ALA A 89 -2.41 -43.92 34.10
C ALA A 89 -2.90 -44.33 32.70
N GLN A 90 -2.69 -45.58 32.29
CA GLN A 90 -3.16 -46.11 31.01
C GLN A 90 -4.69 -46.16 30.94
N GLN A 91 -5.36 -46.60 31.99
CA GLN A 91 -6.82 -46.60 32.06
C GLN A 91 -7.39 -45.19 31.99
N ALA A 92 -6.83 -44.27 32.77
CA ALA A 92 -7.29 -42.89 32.77
C ALA A 92 -7.00 -42.19 31.43
N HIS A 93 -5.89 -42.52 30.75
CA HIS A 93 -5.57 -41.98 29.42
C HIS A 93 -6.59 -42.46 28.39
N ARG A 94 -6.88 -43.76 28.33
CA ARG A 94 -7.90 -44.31 27.42
C ARG A 94 -9.30 -43.76 27.69
N ALA A 95 -9.65 -43.53 28.95
CA ALA A 95 -10.94 -42.96 29.32
C ALA A 95 -11.07 -41.48 28.91
N ALA A 96 -9.99 -40.70 29.03
CA ALA A 96 -9.98 -39.28 28.69
C ALA A 96 -9.74 -39.01 27.20
N TYR A 97 -8.99 -39.87 26.53
CA TYR A 97 -8.52 -39.71 25.15
C TYR A 97 -8.65 -41.04 24.36
N PRO A 98 -9.89 -41.51 24.10
CA PRO A 98 -10.13 -42.84 23.52
C PRO A 98 -9.55 -43.01 22.10
N ASP A 99 -9.48 -41.93 21.33
CA ASP A 99 -8.97 -41.93 19.96
C ASP A 99 -7.44 -41.75 19.88
N ASP A 100 -6.77 -41.53 21.02
CA ASP A 100 -5.34 -41.26 21.06
C ASP A 100 -4.52 -42.56 21.15
N ALA A 101 -3.85 -42.91 20.05
CA ALA A 101 -3.05 -44.12 19.93
C ALA A 101 -1.66 -44.04 20.59
N GLN A 102 -1.38 -43.03 21.44
CA GLN A 102 -0.07 -42.85 22.08
C GLN A 102 0.36 -44.01 22.99
N LEU A 103 -0.56 -44.70 23.67
CA LEU A 103 -0.24 -45.86 24.51
C LEU A 103 -0.66 -47.17 23.83
N ILE A 104 0.31 -48.05 23.56
CA ILE A 104 -0.01 -49.39 23.05
C ILE A 104 -0.80 -50.20 24.11
N PRO A 105 -1.72 -51.06 23.68
CA PRO A 105 -2.48 -51.90 24.60
C PRO A 105 -1.60 -52.98 25.21
N LEU A 106 -1.23 -52.81 26.48
CA LEU A 106 -0.43 -53.76 27.24
C LEU A 106 -1.26 -54.49 28.29
N THR A 107 -0.99 -55.78 28.45
CA THR A 107 -1.46 -56.61 29.57
C THR A 107 -0.29 -56.94 30.51
N ALA A 108 -0.58 -57.52 31.68
CA ALA A 108 0.45 -57.89 32.65
C ALA A 108 1.55 -58.81 32.09
N GLU A 109 1.22 -59.66 31.11
CA GLU A 109 2.15 -60.58 30.45
C GLU A 109 3.29 -59.85 29.72
N HIS A 110 3.09 -58.60 29.34
CA HIS A 110 4.08 -57.81 28.61
C HIS A 110 5.16 -57.19 29.50
N TYR A 111 4.91 -57.15 30.82
CA TYR A 111 5.79 -56.50 31.78
C TYR A 111 5.98 -57.25 33.09
N SER A 112 5.47 -58.47 33.20
CA SER A 112 5.64 -59.32 34.36
C SER A 112 5.81 -60.78 33.99
N VAL A 113 6.66 -61.46 34.74
CA VAL A 113 6.86 -62.91 34.66
C VAL A 113 6.47 -63.55 35.98
N PRO A 114 6.02 -64.81 35.98
CA PRO A 114 5.79 -65.54 37.22
C PRO A 114 7.08 -65.59 38.04
N CYS A 115 6.97 -65.46 39.36
CA CYS A 115 8.12 -65.55 40.23
C CYS A 115 8.56 -67.01 40.34
N ASP A 116 9.79 -67.29 39.89
CA ASP A 116 10.38 -68.63 39.89
C ASP A 116 10.42 -69.26 41.29
N ALA A 117 10.61 -68.44 42.34
CA ALA A 117 10.66 -68.95 43.69
C ALA A 117 9.34 -69.58 44.16
N CYS A 118 8.19 -69.02 43.76
CA CYS A 118 6.87 -69.51 44.17
C CYS A 118 6.01 -70.03 43.01
N ASN A 119 6.59 -70.22 41.82
CA ASN A 119 5.89 -70.62 40.60
C ASN A 119 4.59 -69.82 40.37
N GLY A 120 4.64 -68.49 40.53
CA GLY A 120 3.44 -67.66 40.32
C GLY A 120 2.49 -67.54 41.51
N THR A 121 2.59 -68.40 42.53
CA THR A 121 1.56 -68.49 43.61
C THR A 121 1.62 -67.37 44.66
N GLY A 122 2.74 -66.65 44.76
CA GLY A 122 3.00 -65.66 45.80
C GLY A 122 3.27 -66.24 47.18
N ARG A 123 3.26 -67.57 47.35
CA ARG A 123 3.45 -68.24 48.64
C ARG A 123 4.50 -69.35 48.54
N ARG A 124 5.20 -69.61 49.64
CA ARG A 124 6.06 -70.78 49.84
C ARG A 124 5.69 -71.41 51.17
N GLU A 125 5.35 -72.71 51.19
CA GLU A 125 5.23 -73.51 52.41
C GLU A 125 4.47 -72.81 53.57
N LYS A 126 3.38 -72.08 53.24
CA LYS A 126 2.49 -71.30 54.13
C LYS A 126 2.96 -69.89 54.54
N ALA A 127 4.09 -69.39 54.03
CA ALA A 127 4.54 -68.01 54.20
C ALA A 127 4.45 -67.21 52.89
N VAL A 128 4.47 -65.88 53.01
CA VAL A 128 4.58 -64.94 51.88
C VAL A 128 5.91 -65.18 51.19
N CYS A 129 5.91 -65.34 49.86
CA CYS A 129 7.15 -65.52 49.11
C CYS A 129 8.04 -64.27 49.25
N PRO A 130 9.27 -64.37 49.78
CA PRO A 130 10.13 -63.20 50.02
C PRO A 130 10.68 -62.60 48.73
N GLN A 131 10.78 -63.38 47.65
CA GLN A 131 11.32 -62.89 46.37
C GLN A 131 10.34 -62.01 45.57
N CYS A 132 9.04 -62.22 45.71
CA CYS A 132 8.02 -61.40 45.06
C CYS A 132 7.16 -60.64 46.08
N PHE A 133 7.50 -60.70 47.37
CA PHE A 133 6.74 -60.13 48.48
C PHE A 133 5.24 -60.44 48.41
N GLY A 134 4.90 -61.68 48.04
CA GLY A 134 3.51 -62.12 47.93
C GLY A 134 2.80 -61.82 46.62
N ARG A 135 3.43 -61.12 45.67
CA ARG A 135 2.80 -60.73 44.39
C ARG A 135 2.60 -61.90 43.42
N GLY A 136 3.38 -62.97 43.57
CA GLY A 136 3.38 -64.09 42.63
C GLY A 136 4.11 -63.80 41.31
N SER A 137 4.27 -62.53 40.92
CA SER A 137 5.02 -62.12 39.73
C SER A 137 6.17 -61.16 40.05
N GLN A 138 7.12 -61.07 39.12
CA GLN A 138 8.22 -60.12 39.13
C GLN A 138 8.12 -59.22 37.90
N PHE A 139 8.55 -57.96 38.03
CA PHE A 139 8.59 -57.05 36.91
C PHE A 139 9.70 -57.46 35.94
N GLN A 140 9.32 -57.71 34.69
CA GLN A 140 10.25 -57.93 33.60
C GLN A 140 9.61 -57.37 32.33
N LEU A 141 10.08 -56.20 31.91
CA LEU A 141 9.57 -55.54 30.71
C LEU A 141 10.12 -56.23 29.46
N SER A 142 9.24 -56.59 28.53
CA SER A 142 9.66 -57.07 27.22
C SER A 142 10.60 -56.04 26.55
N PRO A 143 11.77 -56.45 26.02
CA PRO A 143 12.69 -55.54 25.35
C PRO A 143 12.04 -54.75 24.19
N LEU A 144 11.13 -55.40 23.45
CA LEU A 144 10.37 -54.76 22.37
C LEU A 144 9.47 -53.64 22.89
N VAL A 145 8.79 -53.86 24.03
CA VAL A 145 7.92 -52.86 24.67
C VAL A 145 8.76 -51.70 25.19
N ALA A 146 9.88 -51.99 25.85
CA ALA A 146 10.81 -50.98 26.34
C ALA A 146 11.31 -50.07 25.21
N GLN A 147 11.79 -50.65 24.10
CA GLN A 147 12.23 -49.90 22.91
C GLN A 147 11.09 -49.09 22.29
N THR A 148 9.89 -49.66 22.20
CA THR A 148 8.73 -48.97 21.65
C THR A 148 8.36 -47.73 22.46
N TYR A 149 8.34 -47.84 23.79
CA TYR A 149 8.02 -46.72 24.68
C TYR A 149 9.13 -45.68 24.76
N GLN A 150 10.40 -46.08 24.70
CA GLN A 150 11.51 -45.13 24.56
C GLN A 150 11.41 -44.34 23.26
N LYS A 151 11.11 -45.01 22.14
CA LYS A 151 10.91 -44.35 20.84
C LYS A 151 9.74 -43.36 20.90
N ARG A 152 8.59 -43.77 21.43
CA ARG A 152 7.40 -42.90 21.57
C ARG A 152 7.64 -41.70 22.47
N LEU A 153 8.37 -41.87 23.58
CA LEU A 153 8.81 -40.75 24.41
C LEU A 153 9.70 -39.77 23.61
N GLY A 154 10.62 -40.30 22.78
CA GLY A 154 11.42 -39.48 21.86
C GLY A 154 10.58 -38.72 20.83
N GLU A 155 9.54 -39.35 20.28
CA GLU A 155 8.58 -38.71 19.37
C GLU A 155 7.82 -37.57 20.07
N ILE A 156 7.39 -37.77 21.33
CA ILE A 156 6.74 -36.71 22.13
C ILE A 156 7.71 -35.54 22.34
N VAL A 157 8.98 -35.80 22.68
CA VAL A 157 10.00 -34.74 22.84
C VAL A 157 10.20 -33.96 21.55
N ALA A 158 10.33 -34.66 20.41
CA ALA A 158 10.48 -34.03 19.10
C ALA A 158 9.25 -33.17 18.74
N GLN A 159 8.04 -33.66 19.01
CA GLN A 159 6.81 -32.92 18.77
C GLN A 159 6.69 -31.67 19.65
N CYS A 160 7.07 -31.76 20.94
CA CYS A 160 7.08 -30.59 21.83
C CYS A 160 8.09 -29.52 21.35
N ARG A 161 9.26 -29.95 20.86
CA ARG A 161 10.23 -29.04 20.24
C ARG A 161 9.66 -28.33 19.01
N GLU A 162 9.09 -29.09 18.09
CA GLU A 162 8.49 -28.53 16.88
C GLU A 162 7.38 -27.52 17.21
N ASN A 163 6.52 -27.85 18.17
CA ASN A 163 5.45 -26.94 18.64
C ASN A 163 6.00 -25.65 19.24
N ALA A 164 7.06 -25.73 20.05
CA ALA A 164 7.70 -24.56 20.61
C ALA A 164 8.31 -23.66 19.52
N GLU A 165 9.08 -24.25 18.59
CA GLU A 165 9.71 -23.53 17.48
C GLU A 165 8.66 -22.88 16.55
N TYR A 166 7.60 -23.61 16.22
CA TYR A 166 6.48 -23.08 15.43
C TYR A 166 5.83 -21.88 16.12
N ALA A 167 5.49 -22.02 17.41
CA ALA A 167 4.81 -20.98 18.15
C ALA A 167 5.68 -19.74 18.39
N GLU A 168 7.01 -19.89 18.47
CA GLU A 168 7.95 -18.75 18.47
C GLU A 168 7.99 -18.01 17.12
N LYS A 169 8.18 -18.74 16.02
CA LYS A 169 8.18 -18.14 14.67
C LYS A 169 6.84 -17.48 14.33
N PHE A 170 5.74 -18.10 14.73
CA PHE A 170 4.41 -17.54 14.57
C PHE A 170 4.19 -16.28 15.42
N ARG A 171 4.71 -16.25 16.65
CA ARG A 171 4.73 -15.04 17.50
C ARG A 171 5.54 -13.92 16.86
N GLU A 172 6.67 -14.23 16.25
CA GLU A 172 7.49 -13.23 15.53
C GLU A 172 6.72 -12.65 14.33
N ALA A 173 6.09 -13.52 13.54
CA ALA A 173 5.29 -13.10 12.39
C ALA A 173 4.10 -12.19 12.80
N THR A 174 3.41 -12.52 13.89
CA THR A 174 2.28 -11.72 14.40
C THR A 174 2.69 -10.38 15.01
N LYS A 175 3.90 -10.27 15.58
CA LYS A 175 4.44 -9.01 16.10
C LYS A 175 5.00 -8.09 15.02
N THR A 176 5.27 -8.63 13.83
CA THR A 176 5.86 -7.86 12.74
C THR A 176 4.84 -6.87 12.17
N SER A 177 5.13 -5.58 12.27
CA SER A 177 4.26 -4.51 11.76
C SER A 177 4.40 -4.23 10.27
N HIS A 178 5.48 -4.71 9.65
CA HIS A 178 5.75 -4.51 8.23
C HIS A 178 5.16 -5.65 7.42
N ASP A 179 4.06 -5.37 6.72
CA ASP A 179 3.30 -6.34 5.93
C ASP A 179 4.19 -7.25 5.05
N ASP A 180 5.16 -6.70 4.30
CA ASP A 180 5.95 -7.54 3.39
C ASP A 180 6.85 -8.54 4.13
N LYS A 181 7.36 -8.15 5.31
CA LYS A 181 8.16 -9.03 6.15
C LYS A 181 7.26 -10.04 6.88
N GLN A 182 6.06 -9.63 7.27
CA GLN A 182 5.06 -10.52 7.84
C GLN A 182 4.64 -11.59 6.81
N ILE A 183 4.41 -11.21 5.55
CA ILE A 183 4.14 -12.14 4.43
C ILE A 183 5.28 -13.14 4.29
N GLU A 184 6.53 -12.68 4.23
CA GLU A 184 7.70 -13.55 4.09
C GLU A 184 7.81 -14.55 5.24
N LEU A 185 7.68 -14.08 6.49
CA LEU A 185 7.73 -14.93 7.68
C LEU A 185 6.58 -15.95 7.70
N LEU A 186 5.36 -15.55 7.36
CA LEU A 186 4.21 -16.45 7.34
C LEU A 186 4.31 -17.48 6.21
N GLN A 187 4.77 -17.10 5.02
CA GLN A 187 5.04 -18.02 3.91
C GLN A 187 6.12 -19.04 4.27
N ALA A 188 7.24 -18.57 4.85
CA ALA A 188 8.31 -19.44 5.32
C ALA A 188 7.79 -20.42 6.38
N LEU A 189 6.95 -19.95 7.30
CA LEU A 189 6.32 -20.75 8.34
C LEU A 189 5.40 -21.84 7.76
N THR A 190 4.47 -21.48 6.88
CA THR A 190 3.52 -22.44 6.28
C THR A 190 4.23 -23.50 5.43
N ASN A 191 5.30 -23.10 4.73
CA ASN A 191 6.08 -24.01 3.89
C ASN A 191 6.99 -24.95 4.70
N SER A 192 7.45 -24.51 5.89
CA SER A 192 8.34 -25.31 6.74
C SER A 192 7.62 -26.41 7.52
N TYR A 193 6.31 -26.27 7.73
CA TYR A 193 5.53 -27.20 8.57
C TYR A 193 4.25 -27.74 7.87
N PRO A 194 4.33 -28.27 6.63
CA PRO A 194 3.16 -28.62 5.84
C PRO A 194 2.32 -29.77 6.43
N HIS A 195 2.91 -30.59 7.31
CA HIS A 195 2.25 -31.71 7.98
C HIS A 195 1.36 -31.28 9.16
N ARG A 196 1.44 -30.02 9.59
CA ARG A 196 0.66 -29.52 10.71
C ARG A 196 -0.80 -29.29 10.32
N THR A 197 -1.72 -29.69 11.19
CA THR A 197 -3.16 -29.50 11.00
C THR A 197 -3.67 -28.16 11.56
N ASP A 198 -2.87 -27.47 12.37
CA ASP A 198 -3.21 -26.22 13.05
C ASP A 198 -2.66 -24.96 12.34
N LEU A 199 -2.38 -25.05 11.03
CA LEU A 199 -1.88 -23.94 10.21
C LEU A 199 -2.93 -22.89 9.85
N ALA A 200 -4.22 -23.19 10.00
CA ALA A 200 -5.32 -22.32 9.56
C ALA A 200 -5.19 -20.84 10.03
N PRO A 201 -4.76 -20.54 11.28
CA PRO A 201 -4.56 -19.16 11.72
C PRO A 201 -3.42 -18.45 10.98
N ALA A 202 -2.33 -19.15 10.69
CA ALA A 202 -1.19 -18.59 9.96
C ALA A 202 -1.54 -18.31 8.50
N ILE A 203 -2.30 -19.22 7.87
CA ILE A 203 -2.80 -19.04 6.50
C ILE A 203 -3.75 -17.84 6.44
N ALA A 204 -4.68 -17.71 7.37
CA ALA A 204 -5.61 -16.57 7.40
C ALA A 204 -4.90 -15.21 7.55
N LEU A 205 -3.87 -15.15 8.39
CA LEU A 205 -3.05 -13.93 8.54
C LEU A 205 -2.24 -13.62 7.27
N LEU A 206 -1.75 -14.66 6.59
CA LEU A 206 -1.03 -14.50 5.33
C LEU A 206 -1.95 -13.93 4.25
N ASP A 207 -3.16 -14.47 4.11
CA ASP A 207 -4.14 -14.01 3.13
C ASP A 207 -4.56 -12.55 3.38
N ASP A 208 -4.76 -12.17 4.65
CA ASP A 208 -5.06 -10.77 5.02
C ASP A 208 -3.89 -9.82 4.67
N ALA A 209 -2.65 -10.22 4.97
CA ALA A 209 -1.48 -9.42 4.64
C ALA A 209 -1.28 -9.28 3.12
N LEU A 210 -1.52 -10.36 2.35
CA LEU A 210 -1.49 -10.33 0.89
C LEU A 210 -2.56 -9.42 0.32
N ALA A 211 -3.80 -9.49 0.82
CA ALA A 211 -4.88 -8.60 0.40
C ALA A 211 -4.55 -7.11 0.67
N LYS A 212 -3.98 -6.79 1.83
CA LYS A 212 -3.51 -5.43 2.15
C LYS A 212 -2.42 -4.96 1.19
N ARG A 213 -1.48 -5.83 0.84
CA ARG A 213 -0.42 -5.52 -0.13
C ARG A 213 -0.99 -5.23 -1.51
N GLU A 214 -1.95 -6.02 -1.98
CA GLU A 214 -2.61 -5.78 -3.27
C GLU A 214 -3.33 -4.43 -3.31
N VAL A 215 -4.05 -4.07 -2.24
CA VAL A 215 -4.72 -2.77 -2.14
C VAL A 215 -3.71 -1.62 -2.18
N ARG A 216 -2.59 -1.73 -1.45
CA ARG A 216 -1.52 -0.73 -1.46
C ARG A 216 -0.90 -0.57 -2.85
N LEU A 217 -0.64 -1.68 -3.54
CA LEU A 217 -0.08 -1.65 -4.90
C LEU A 217 -1.04 -0.97 -5.89
N ARG A 218 -2.34 -1.28 -5.83
CA ARG A 218 -3.34 -0.62 -6.69
C ARG A 218 -3.43 0.87 -6.39
N ALA A 219 -3.47 1.26 -5.12
CA ALA A 219 -3.49 2.68 -4.73
C ALA A 219 -2.22 3.43 -5.18
N ALA A 220 -1.05 2.79 -5.10
CA ALA A 220 0.21 3.37 -5.58
C ALA A 220 0.22 3.54 -7.10
N GLN A 221 -0.28 2.55 -7.84
CA GLN A 221 -0.42 2.62 -9.31
C GLN A 221 -1.38 3.74 -9.71
N GLU A 222 -2.56 3.82 -9.10
CA GLU A 222 -3.52 4.90 -9.35
C GLU A 222 -2.92 6.27 -9.04
N GLN A 223 -2.13 6.39 -7.96
CA GLN A 223 -1.48 7.64 -7.60
C GLN A 223 -0.38 8.02 -8.61
N GLU A 224 0.37 7.05 -9.11
CA GLU A 224 1.39 7.30 -10.13
C GLU A 224 0.76 7.72 -11.47
N GLU A 225 -0.33 7.07 -11.89
CA GLU A 225 -1.10 7.45 -13.07
C GLU A 225 -1.66 8.87 -12.95
N ARG A 226 -2.25 9.21 -11.79
CA ARG A 226 -2.72 10.59 -11.52
C ARG A 226 -1.59 11.61 -11.63
N ARG A 227 -0.42 11.32 -11.04
CA ARG A 227 0.76 12.20 -11.13
C ARG A 227 1.28 12.34 -12.56
N ARG A 228 1.21 11.28 -13.38
CA ARG A 228 1.59 11.34 -14.80
C ARG A 228 0.62 12.25 -15.57
N ILE A 229 -0.68 12.06 -15.39
CA ILE A 229 -1.72 12.91 -15.99
C ILE A 229 -1.53 14.38 -15.59
N GLU A 230 -1.33 14.66 -14.29
CA GLU A 230 -1.11 16.03 -13.81
C GLU A 230 0.12 16.69 -14.45
N ARG A 231 1.21 15.94 -14.66
CA ARG A 231 2.42 16.45 -15.33
C ARG A 231 2.18 16.74 -16.81
N GLU A 232 1.50 15.86 -17.53
CA GLU A 232 1.14 16.06 -18.94
C GLU A 232 0.23 17.27 -19.11
N VAL A 233 -0.79 17.38 -18.26
CA VAL A 233 -1.71 18.52 -18.23
C VAL A 233 -0.97 19.82 -17.93
N ALA A 234 -0.05 19.82 -16.96
CA ALA A 234 0.77 20.98 -16.65
C ALA A 234 1.65 21.39 -17.84
N ALA A 235 2.27 20.43 -18.54
CA ALA A 235 3.06 20.70 -19.74
C ALA A 235 2.22 21.30 -20.88
N LEU A 236 1.00 20.80 -21.08
CA LEU A 236 0.06 21.35 -22.07
C LEU A 236 -0.40 22.78 -21.70
N LYS A 237 -0.65 23.06 -20.42
CA LYS A 237 -0.98 24.41 -19.94
C LYS A 237 0.19 25.38 -20.16
N VAL A 238 1.43 24.95 -19.95
CA VAL A 238 2.63 25.77 -20.23
C VAL A 238 2.76 26.02 -21.74
N LEU A 239 2.55 25.00 -22.58
CA LEU A 239 2.58 25.14 -24.04
C LEU A 239 1.51 26.14 -24.52
N ALA A 240 0.31 26.10 -23.93
CA ALA A 240 -0.79 27.01 -24.23
C ALA A 240 -0.50 28.48 -23.92
N GLN A 241 0.34 28.76 -22.91
CA GLN A 241 0.76 30.12 -22.56
C GLN A 241 1.88 30.65 -23.47
N GLY A 242 2.55 29.77 -24.24
CA GLY A 242 3.63 30.13 -25.14
C GLY A 242 3.20 30.94 -26.37
N PRO A 243 4.17 31.48 -27.14
CA PRO A 243 3.88 32.27 -28.34
C PRO A 243 3.32 31.42 -29.50
N ASP A 244 3.63 30.12 -29.56
CA ASP A 244 3.24 29.20 -30.64
C ASP A 244 1.82 28.61 -30.48
N ARG A 245 0.81 29.48 -30.58
CA ARG A 245 -0.61 29.13 -30.50
C ARG A 245 -1.07 27.99 -31.44
N PRO A 246 -0.72 27.95 -32.74
CA PRO A 246 -1.19 26.89 -33.63
C PRO A 246 -0.58 25.51 -33.31
N ARG A 247 0.57 25.48 -32.64
CA ARG A 247 1.14 24.23 -32.11
C ARG A 247 0.38 23.80 -30.86
N ALA A 248 0.13 24.72 -29.92
CA ALA A 248 -0.63 24.43 -28.71
C ALA A 248 -2.04 23.90 -29.00
N ILE A 249 -2.77 24.50 -29.95
CA ILE A 249 -4.12 24.07 -30.36
C ILE A 249 -4.11 22.64 -30.92
N ARG A 250 -3.10 22.26 -31.72
CA ARG A 250 -2.98 20.89 -32.26
C ARG A 250 -2.71 19.86 -31.18
N GLU A 251 -1.78 20.13 -30.28
CA GLU A 251 -1.41 19.20 -29.19
C GLU A 251 -2.58 19.02 -28.22
N LEU A 252 -3.26 20.11 -27.83
CA LEU A 252 -4.46 20.07 -26.99
C LEU A 252 -5.60 19.25 -27.61
N ARG A 253 -5.88 19.44 -28.91
CA ARG A 253 -6.90 18.65 -29.63
C ARG A 253 -6.52 17.17 -29.68
N THR A 254 -5.27 16.87 -29.96
CA THR A 254 -4.78 15.48 -30.01
C THR A 254 -4.90 14.80 -28.66
N TYR A 255 -4.52 15.49 -27.59
CA TYR A 255 -4.64 14.97 -26.23
C TYR A 255 -6.10 14.74 -25.81
N LEU A 256 -6.99 15.71 -26.04
CA LEU A 256 -8.41 15.60 -25.69
C LEU A 256 -9.14 14.52 -26.51
N ALA A 257 -8.73 14.31 -27.77
CA ALA A 257 -9.25 13.21 -28.59
C ALA A 257 -8.81 11.83 -28.07
N ALA A 258 -7.57 11.72 -27.58
CA ALA A 258 -7.05 10.47 -27.00
C ALA A 258 -7.61 10.21 -25.59
N HIS A 259 -7.97 11.26 -24.84
CA HIS A 259 -8.30 11.20 -23.42
C HIS A 259 -9.61 11.94 -23.07
N PRO A 260 -10.77 11.51 -23.61
CA PRO A 260 -12.03 12.26 -23.51
C PRO A 260 -12.63 12.31 -22.09
N ASN A 261 -12.34 11.31 -21.24
CA ASN A 261 -12.98 11.14 -19.92
C ASN A 261 -12.06 11.44 -18.73
N VAL A 262 -10.90 12.04 -18.96
CA VAL A 262 -9.94 12.30 -17.87
C VAL A 262 -10.38 13.55 -17.10
N ALA A 263 -10.20 13.55 -15.78
CA ALA A 263 -10.68 14.62 -14.89
C ALA A 263 -10.37 16.08 -15.32
N PRO A 264 -9.18 16.42 -15.87
CA PRO A 264 -8.85 17.77 -16.32
C PRO A 264 -9.29 18.08 -17.76
N ALA A 265 -10.00 17.17 -18.44
CA ALA A 265 -10.42 17.36 -19.84
C ALA A 265 -11.31 18.61 -20.01
N LEU A 266 -12.20 18.87 -19.05
CA LEU A 266 -13.07 20.05 -19.07
C LEU A 266 -12.26 21.36 -18.98
N GLU A 267 -11.25 21.41 -18.12
CA GLU A 267 -10.38 22.58 -17.99
C GLU A 267 -9.54 22.79 -19.26
N LEU A 268 -8.97 21.72 -19.82
CA LEU A 268 -8.19 21.79 -21.05
C LEU A 268 -9.04 22.19 -22.26
N GLN A 269 -10.31 21.77 -22.30
CA GLN A 269 -11.27 22.19 -23.33
C GLN A 269 -11.52 23.70 -23.26
N ALA A 270 -11.71 24.26 -22.06
CA ALA A 270 -11.87 25.71 -21.90
C ALA A 270 -10.64 26.50 -22.38
N VAL A 271 -9.42 26.01 -22.07
CA VAL A 271 -8.17 26.61 -22.56
C VAL A 271 -8.07 26.53 -24.09
N LEU A 272 -8.46 25.38 -24.68
CA LEU A 272 -8.48 25.21 -26.12
C LEU A 272 -9.43 26.19 -26.80
N ASP A 273 -10.65 26.33 -26.29
CA ASP A 273 -11.67 27.23 -26.85
C ASP A 273 -11.21 28.69 -26.78
N GLU A 274 -10.58 29.09 -25.67
CA GLU A 274 -9.99 30.42 -25.51
C GLU A 274 -8.87 30.69 -26.54
N LEU A 275 -7.98 29.70 -26.76
CA LEU A 275 -6.90 29.83 -27.74
C LEU A 275 -7.41 29.92 -29.17
N VAL A 276 -8.41 29.11 -29.54
CA VAL A 276 -9.03 29.15 -30.87
C VAL A 276 -9.69 30.52 -31.09
N ALA A 277 -10.43 31.04 -30.11
CA ALA A 277 -11.04 32.36 -30.21
C ALA A 277 -9.99 33.48 -30.40
N LYS A 278 -8.87 33.43 -29.68
CA LYS A 278 -7.75 34.38 -29.85
C LYS A 278 -7.09 34.27 -31.22
N GLU A 279 -6.94 33.07 -31.76
CA GLU A 279 -6.38 32.87 -33.10
C GLU A 279 -7.32 33.41 -34.19
N GLU A 280 -8.62 33.15 -34.09
CA GLU A 280 -9.61 33.69 -35.02
C GLU A 280 -9.65 35.21 -35.00
N GLN A 281 -9.60 35.84 -33.82
CA GLN A 281 -9.49 37.30 -33.69
C GLN A 281 -8.24 37.84 -34.38
N GLN A 282 -7.08 37.21 -34.18
CA GLN A 282 -5.85 37.60 -34.87
C GLN A 282 -5.94 37.44 -36.39
N GLN A 283 -6.55 36.36 -36.88
CA GLN A 283 -6.74 36.16 -38.32
C GLN A 283 -7.67 37.23 -38.91
N ARG A 284 -8.74 37.61 -38.20
CA ARG A 284 -9.62 38.71 -38.61
C ARG A 284 -8.86 40.04 -38.65
N LEU A 285 -8.08 40.35 -37.62
CA LEU A 285 -7.25 41.56 -37.57
C LEU A 285 -6.20 41.58 -38.70
N LYS A 286 -5.55 40.45 -39.00
CA LYS A 286 -4.62 40.33 -40.14
C LYS A 286 -5.34 40.59 -41.47
N LYS A 287 -6.52 40.01 -41.69
CA LYS A 287 -7.32 40.25 -42.90
C LYS A 287 -7.73 41.71 -43.05
N ILE A 288 -8.15 42.36 -41.94
CA ILE A 288 -8.47 43.79 -41.92
C ILE A 288 -7.21 44.62 -42.23
N GLY A 289 -6.08 44.31 -41.60
CA GLY A 289 -4.80 44.99 -41.84
C GLY A 289 -4.31 44.87 -43.28
N ILE A 290 -4.41 43.67 -43.88
CA ILE A 290 -4.10 43.45 -45.30
C ILE A 290 -5.06 44.25 -46.18
N GLY A 291 -6.38 44.21 -45.90
CA GLY A 291 -7.36 45.00 -46.65
C GLY A 291 -7.09 46.51 -46.58
N LEU A 292 -6.68 47.01 -45.41
CA LEU A 292 -6.34 48.41 -45.19
C LEU A 292 -5.00 48.79 -45.87
N ALA A 293 -4.01 47.89 -45.86
CA ALA A 293 -2.75 48.05 -46.58
C ALA A 293 -2.96 48.07 -48.11
N VAL A 294 -3.84 47.23 -48.63
CA VAL A 294 -4.21 47.23 -50.06
C VAL A 294 -4.95 48.51 -50.42
N LEU A 295 -5.92 48.95 -49.60
CA LEU A 295 -6.64 50.21 -49.83
C LEU A 295 -5.70 51.42 -49.83
N THR A 296 -4.82 51.51 -48.84
CA THR A 296 -3.82 52.59 -48.78
C THR A 296 -2.84 52.51 -49.94
N GLY A 297 -2.37 51.31 -50.33
CA GLY A 297 -1.54 51.11 -51.52
C GLY A 297 -2.23 51.55 -52.81
N CYS A 298 -3.51 51.23 -52.99
CA CYS A 298 -4.32 51.69 -54.12
C CYS A 298 -4.49 53.22 -54.12
N LEU A 299 -4.71 53.84 -52.96
CA LEU A 299 -4.79 55.30 -52.84
C LEU A 299 -3.45 55.98 -53.19
N PHE A 300 -2.32 55.43 -52.75
CA PHE A 300 -0.99 55.90 -53.14
C PHE A 300 -0.76 55.74 -54.66
N LEU A 301 -1.14 54.61 -55.24
CA LEU A 301 -1.09 54.38 -56.69
C LEU A 301 -1.95 55.39 -57.46
N ILE A 302 -3.16 55.71 -56.98
CA ILE A 302 -4.03 56.73 -57.59
C ILE A 302 -3.38 58.11 -57.50
N SER A 303 -2.76 58.49 -56.38
CA SER A 303 -2.04 59.77 -56.26
C SER A 303 -0.82 59.84 -57.18
N VAL A 304 -0.06 58.76 -57.32
CA VAL A 304 1.08 58.68 -58.24
C VAL A 304 0.63 58.72 -59.70
N ILE A 305 -0.42 57.97 -60.06
CA ILE A 305 -1.03 58.01 -61.40
C ILE A 305 -1.56 59.42 -61.69
N ARG A 306 -2.21 60.10 -60.74
CA ARG A 306 -2.68 61.48 -60.93
C ARG A 306 -1.52 62.47 -61.10
N PHE A 307 -0.40 62.25 -60.43
CA PHE A 307 0.82 63.05 -60.59
C PHE A 307 1.49 62.86 -61.97
N PHE A 308 1.46 61.63 -62.53
CA PHE A 308 1.99 61.35 -63.87
C PHE A 308 0.98 61.56 -65.02
N SER A 309 -0.33 61.52 -64.76
CA SER A 309 -1.39 61.63 -65.78
C SER A 309 -1.93 63.05 -65.94
N PHE A 310 -1.73 63.94 -64.96
CA PHE A 310 -1.88 65.38 -65.18
C PHE A 310 -0.59 65.94 -65.77
N SER A 311 -0.43 65.79 -67.09
CA SER A 311 0.39 66.75 -67.84
C SER A 311 -0.14 68.16 -67.54
N ARG A 312 0.74 69.06 -67.10
CA ARG A 312 0.42 70.47 -66.83
C ARG A 312 -0.32 71.05 -68.03
N ARG A 313 -1.65 71.18 -67.94
CA ARG A 313 -2.38 72.15 -68.75
C ARG A 313 -2.13 73.53 -68.14
N THR A 314 -1.23 74.28 -68.76
CA THR A 314 -1.15 75.72 -68.60
C THR A 314 -2.38 76.36 -69.25
N SER A 315 -3.43 76.56 -68.46
CA SER A 315 -4.42 77.63 -68.64
C SER A 315 -3.97 78.78 -67.74
N SER A 316 -3.88 80.05 -68.11
CA SER A 316 -4.36 80.85 -69.24
C SER A 316 -3.76 82.25 -69.09
N SER A 317 -3.49 82.98 -70.17
CA SER A 317 -3.32 84.45 -70.10
C SER A 317 -4.28 85.11 -71.06
N SER A 318 -5.34 85.65 -70.48
CA SER A 318 -6.34 86.54 -71.06
C SER A 318 -5.71 87.81 -71.66
N GLY A 319 -6.22 88.26 -72.80
CA GLY A 319 -5.89 89.57 -73.37
C GLY A 319 -6.34 90.74 -72.47
N PRO A 320 -5.79 91.94 -72.68
CA PRO A 320 -6.08 93.11 -71.85
C PRO A 320 -7.47 93.69 -72.15
N LEU A 321 -8.15 94.11 -71.09
CA LEU A 321 -9.40 94.88 -71.17
C LEU A 321 -9.11 96.32 -71.65
N PRO A 322 -10.00 96.94 -72.44
CA PRO A 322 -9.76 98.27 -73.01
C PRO A 322 -9.79 99.35 -71.93
N GLY A 323 -8.79 100.26 -71.91
CA GLY A 323 -8.82 101.48 -71.09
C GLY A 323 -7.85 101.56 -69.90
N MET A 324 -6.90 100.62 -69.77
CA MET A 324 -5.89 100.61 -68.68
C MET A 324 -4.58 101.35 -69.00
N ASP A 325 -4.52 102.10 -70.09
CA ASP A 325 -3.26 102.64 -70.65
C ASP A 325 -2.79 103.95 -69.99
N LYS A 326 -3.47 104.41 -68.93
CA LYS A 326 -3.21 105.71 -68.28
C LYS A 326 -3.11 105.64 -66.75
N ILE A 327 -2.69 104.51 -66.19
CA ILE A 327 -2.42 104.41 -64.76
C ILE A 327 -0.91 104.34 -64.56
N ASP A 328 -0.36 105.41 -64.00
CA ASP A 328 1.04 105.53 -63.64
C ASP A 328 1.35 104.55 -62.50
N LYS A 329 2.25 103.58 -62.75
CA LYS A 329 2.52 102.46 -61.84
C LYS A 329 3.40 102.85 -60.62
N ALA A 330 3.75 104.12 -60.49
CA ALA A 330 4.58 104.62 -59.39
C ALA A 330 3.81 104.83 -58.06
N ASP A 331 2.47 104.89 -58.11
CA ASP A 331 1.62 105.15 -56.93
C ASP A 331 0.78 103.94 -56.47
N PHE A 332 1.09 102.74 -56.96
CA PHE A 332 0.42 101.51 -56.53
C PHE A 332 1.27 100.78 -55.48
N THR A 333 1.11 101.16 -54.21
CA THR A 333 1.65 100.42 -53.06
C THR A 333 1.02 99.03 -52.99
N ASP A 334 1.82 98.02 -53.31
CA ASP A 334 1.48 96.60 -53.20
C ASP A 334 1.39 96.17 -51.71
N PRO A 335 0.21 95.74 -51.22
CA PRO A 335 0.01 95.33 -49.83
C PRO A 335 0.71 94.02 -49.44
N LEU A 336 1.51 93.42 -50.33
CA LEU A 336 2.27 92.19 -50.08
C LEU A 336 3.81 92.37 -50.00
N SER A 337 4.29 93.62 -49.97
CA SER A 337 5.73 93.92 -49.77
C SER A 337 6.18 93.98 -48.29
N LEU A 338 5.38 93.44 -47.36
CA LEU A 338 5.78 93.29 -45.96
C LEU A 338 6.71 92.08 -45.81
N THR A 339 8.01 92.36 -45.70
CA THR A 339 9.03 91.35 -45.40
C THR A 339 8.94 90.91 -43.94
N ALA A 340 9.35 89.67 -43.66
CA ALA A 340 9.21 88.97 -42.38
C ALA A 340 9.85 89.65 -41.15
N GLN A 341 10.56 90.77 -41.34
CA GLN A 341 11.12 91.60 -40.26
C GLN A 341 10.06 92.50 -39.60
N ASP A 342 9.00 92.90 -40.33
CA ASP A 342 7.95 93.82 -39.85
C ASP A 342 6.85 93.13 -39.03
N SER A 343 6.76 91.79 -39.07
CA SER A 343 5.86 91.03 -38.22
C SER A 343 6.39 90.86 -36.78
N LEU A 344 7.71 90.98 -36.57
CA LEU A 344 8.33 90.88 -35.24
C LEU A 344 8.30 92.18 -34.43
N THR A 345 8.13 93.34 -35.08
CA THR A 345 7.99 94.64 -34.40
C THR A 345 6.55 94.95 -33.99
N ARG A 346 5.53 94.34 -34.64
CA ARG A 346 4.12 94.42 -34.22
C ARG A 346 3.72 93.49 -33.06
N ALA A 347 4.58 92.52 -32.71
CA ALA A 347 4.38 91.63 -31.56
C ALA A 347 4.55 92.32 -30.18
N LYS A 348 4.85 93.63 -30.14
CA LYS A 348 5.12 94.37 -28.89
C LYS A 348 3.94 95.15 -28.29
N TYR A 349 2.74 95.17 -28.87
CA TYR A 349 1.61 95.86 -28.24
C TYR A 349 0.28 95.14 -28.41
N LYS A 350 -0.13 94.45 -27.32
CA LYS A 350 -1.50 94.28 -26.78
C LYS A 350 -1.71 92.86 -26.23
N THR A 351 -1.33 92.74 -24.97
CA THR A 351 -1.80 91.73 -24.03
C THR A 351 -3.32 91.83 -23.84
N ALA A 352 -4.02 90.71 -23.97
CA ALA A 352 -5.22 90.41 -23.19
C ALA A 352 -5.27 88.90 -22.93
N ARG A 353 -5.12 88.55 -21.64
CA ARG A 353 -5.12 87.20 -21.05
C ARG A 353 -6.43 86.44 -21.36
N ILE A 354 -6.31 85.16 -21.67
CA ILE A 354 -7.37 84.16 -21.44
C ILE A 354 -6.76 83.10 -20.51
N PRO A 355 -7.19 82.99 -19.24
CA PRO A 355 -6.66 82.00 -18.31
C PRO A 355 -7.27 80.62 -18.56
N ARG A 356 -6.45 79.58 -18.43
CA ARG A 356 -6.86 78.17 -18.42
C ARG A 356 -6.63 77.66 -17.00
N GLU A 357 -7.71 77.23 -16.35
CA GLU A 357 -7.72 76.69 -14.99
C GLU A 357 -6.93 75.37 -14.92
N GLU A 358 -6.02 75.30 -13.96
CA GLU A 358 -5.48 74.07 -13.40
C GLU A 358 -6.42 73.62 -12.28
N ALA A 359 -7.02 72.44 -12.41
CA ALA A 359 -7.58 71.71 -11.28
C ALA A 359 -6.65 70.53 -11.01
N GLY A 360 -5.75 70.73 -10.05
CA GLY A 360 -5.15 69.64 -9.30
C GLY A 360 -6.21 69.01 -8.40
N VAL A 361 -6.23 67.67 -8.38
CA VAL A 361 -6.79 66.89 -7.27
C VAL A 361 -5.58 66.42 -6.48
N GLU A 362 -5.56 66.82 -5.22
CA GLU A 362 -4.67 66.31 -4.18
C GLU A 362 -4.83 64.79 -4.03
N ASP A 363 -3.70 64.10 -3.91
CA ASP A 363 -3.46 63.16 -2.81
C ASP A 363 -2.41 63.79 -1.89
#